data_AF-A0A016WUS0-F1
#
_entry.id   AF-A0A016WUS0-F1
#
_cell.length_a   1.000
_cell.length_b   1.000
_cell.length_c   1.000
_cell.angle_alpha   90.00
_cell.angle_beta   90.00
_cell.angle_gamma   90.00
#
_symmetry.space_group_name_H-M   'P 1'
#
loop_
_entity.id
_entity.type
_entity.pdbx_description
1 polymer ?
#
loop_
_entity_poly.entity_id
_entity_poly.type
_entity_poly.pdbx_seq_one_letter_code
_entity_poly.pdbx_strand_id
1 'polypeptide(L)'
;MWVADPLLSETAPHVLIAGKALCEVPGSVKCSTTPNCVLPQWILDGKDDCGDGSDEEPCRLTECAPSTTSTLPLFNTSAAITTTAVTTEKTLLTTGPAKPPEIRPACDIGEFRCLSGDCVDGTRVLDGKPDCFDNSDERYCELYSDECSEQSPCSYQPDIAAFGCGCPKGAVPNAKGICQLEKI
;
A
#
# COMPACT_ATOMS: atom_id res chain seq x y z
N MET A 1 11.29 -49.08 -16.24
CA MET A 1 11.49 -48.32 -17.49
C MET A 1 10.22 -47.52 -17.69
N TRP A 2 10.22 -46.20 -17.79
CA TRP A 2 11.04 -45.38 -18.68
C TRP A 2 11.82 -44.28 -17.93
N VAL A 3 13.03 -44.04 -18.42
CA VAL A 3 13.81 -42.83 -18.18
C VAL A 3 13.70 -41.97 -19.44
N ALA A 4 13.48 -40.67 -19.24
CA ALA A 4 13.92 -39.58 -20.11
C ALA A 4 14.03 -38.31 -19.24
N ASP A 5 15.24 -38.10 -18.71
CA ASP A 5 15.93 -36.80 -18.52
C ASP A 5 15.95 -35.97 -19.84
N PRO A 6 16.52 -34.74 -19.92
CA PRO A 6 16.81 -33.65 -18.97
C PRO A 6 16.46 -32.25 -19.58
N LEU A 7 16.90 -31.16 -18.94
CA LEU A 7 16.94 -29.74 -19.38
C LEU A 7 15.73 -28.89 -18.94
N LEU A 8 15.80 -28.18 -17.79
CA LEU A 8 16.43 -26.85 -17.71
C LEU A 8 16.14 -26.01 -18.96
N SER A 9 14.97 -25.39 -19.02
CA SER A 9 14.78 -24.18 -19.81
C SER A 9 14.71 -23.01 -18.84
N GLU A 10 15.89 -22.47 -18.58
CA GLU A 10 16.16 -21.23 -17.88
C GLU A 10 15.52 -20.06 -18.62
N THR A 11 14.36 -19.59 -18.15
CA THR A 11 13.91 -18.19 -18.24
C THR A 11 12.66 -18.05 -17.39
N ALA A 12 12.85 -17.81 -16.09
CA ALA A 12 11.77 -17.40 -15.22
C ALA A 12 12.05 -15.98 -14.72
N PRO A 13 11.37 -14.95 -15.24
CA PRO A 13 11.02 -13.82 -14.42
C PRO A 13 9.76 -14.21 -13.63
N HIS A 14 9.91 -14.23 -12.30
CA HIS A 14 8.90 -14.03 -11.25
C HIS A 14 7.46 -13.77 -11.75
N VAL A 15 6.38 -14.48 -11.41
CA VAL A 15 6.06 -15.43 -10.34
C VAL A 15 4.89 -16.28 -10.86
N LEU A 16 5.09 -17.59 -11.04
CA LEU A 16 3.96 -18.52 -11.14
C LEU A 16 3.75 -19.11 -9.75
N ILE A 17 2.76 -18.61 -9.01
CA ILE A 17 2.25 -19.37 -7.87
C ILE A 17 1.62 -20.64 -8.45
N ALA A 18 2.15 -21.79 -8.02
CA ALA A 18 1.72 -23.10 -8.47
C ALA A 18 0.21 -23.27 -8.26
N GLY A 19 -0.52 -23.32 -9.37
CA GLY A 19 -1.89 -23.78 -9.40
C GLY A 19 -2.92 -22.75 -8.93
N LYS A 20 -3.40 -21.97 -9.90
CA LYS A 20 -4.74 -21.37 -9.98
C LYS A 20 -4.88 -19.94 -9.44
N ALA A 21 -4.84 -19.04 -10.43
CA ALA A 21 -5.63 -17.82 -10.56
C ALA A 21 -5.48 -16.77 -9.46
N LEU A 22 -4.49 -15.88 -9.60
CA LEU A 22 -4.53 -14.58 -8.91
C LEU A 22 -5.86 -13.84 -9.17
N CYS A 23 -6.49 -14.08 -10.34
CA CYS A 23 -7.85 -13.65 -10.70
C CYS A 23 -8.99 -14.18 -9.80
N GLU A 24 -8.75 -15.21 -8.99
CA GLU A 24 -9.74 -15.80 -8.08
C GLU A 24 -9.62 -15.18 -6.67
N VAL A 25 -8.59 -14.36 -6.43
CA VAL A 25 -8.45 -13.58 -5.19
C VAL A 25 -9.39 -12.38 -5.22
N PRO A 26 -10.23 -12.19 -4.17
CA PRO A 26 -11.08 -11.02 -4.07
C PRO A 26 -10.23 -9.74 -4.04
N GLY A 27 -10.52 -8.81 -4.95
CA GLY A 27 -9.75 -7.59 -5.11
C GLY A 27 -8.65 -7.65 -6.16
N SER A 28 -8.44 -8.78 -6.84
CA SER A 28 -7.55 -8.84 -8.02
C SER A 28 -8.11 -8.02 -9.19
N VAL A 29 -7.22 -7.34 -9.90
CA VAL A 29 -7.52 -6.52 -11.08
C VAL A 29 -7.13 -7.31 -12.33
N LYS A 30 -8.07 -7.46 -13.27
CA LYS A 30 -7.80 -8.17 -14.53
C LYS A 30 -7.09 -7.25 -15.52
N CYS A 31 -6.07 -7.79 -16.17
CA CYS A 31 -5.37 -7.15 -17.27
C CYS A 31 -6.26 -6.89 -18.50
N SER A 32 -5.94 -5.85 -19.27
CA SER A 32 -6.74 -5.43 -20.43
C SER A 32 -6.58 -6.40 -21.60
N THR A 33 -5.33 -6.73 -21.94
CA THR A 33 -5.01 -7.55 -23.12
C THR A 33 -4.58 -8.96 -22.74
N THR A 34 -3.87 -9.11 -21.63
CA THR A 34 -3.42 -10.42 -21.16
C THR A 34 -4.49 -11.11 -20.29
N PRO A 35 -4.51 -12.45 -20.24
CA PRO A 35 -5.39 -13.20 -19.35
C PRO A 35 -4.91 -13.16 -17.87
N ASN A 36 -3.91 -12.34 -17.56
CA ASN A 36 -3.34 -12.22 -16.24
C ASN A 36 -4.22 -11.33 -15.34
N CYS A 37 -4.04 -11.46 -14.04
CA CYS A 37 -4.59 -10.53 -13.06
C CYS A 37 -3.49 -10.15 -12.09
N VAL A 38 -3.54 -8.92 -11.60
CA VAL A 38 -2.59 -8.32 -10.67
C VAL A 38 -3.30 -7.95 -9.37
N LEU A 39 -2.54 -7.67 -8.31
CA LEU A 39 -3.10 -7.18 -7.05
C LEU A 39 -3.23 -5.65 -7.08
N PRO A 40 -4.10 -5.04 -6.25
CA PRO A 40 -4.24 -3.58 -6.18
C PRO A 40 -2.93 -2.84 -5.85
N GLN A 41 -1.99 -3.54 -5.20
CA GLN A 41 -0.68 -3.02 -4.84
C GLN A 41 0.34 -3.03 -6.00
N TRP A 42 -0.01 -3.66 -7.12
CA TRP A 42 0.79 -3.71 -8.37
C TRP A 42 0.16 -2.83 -9.45
N ILE A 43 -0.67 -1.86 -9.06
CA ILE A 43 -1.25 -0.88 -9.96
C ILE A 43 -0.45 0.41 -9.79
N LEU A 44 0.14 0.90 -10.88
CA LEU A 44 0.98 2.10 -10.89
C LEU A 44 2.17 2.00 -9.93
N ASP A 45 2.77 0.81 -9.81
CA ASP A 45 3.92 0.55 -8.94
C ASP A 45 5.27 0.77 -9.67
N GLY A 46 5.21 1.11 -10.95
CA GLY A 46 6.37 1.33 -11.82
C GLY A 46 6.82 0.06 -12.53
N LYS A 47 6.09 -1.05 -12.44
CA LYS A 47 6.42 -2.33 -13.07
C LYS A 47 5.26 -2.88 -13.89
N ASP A 48 5.59 -3.35 -15.09
CA ASP A 48 4.67 -4.15 -15.93
C ASP A 48 4.56 -5.59 -15.39
N ASP A 49 3.69 -5.80 -14.41
CA ASP A 49 3.32 -7.11 -13.86
C ASP A 49 2.25 -7.80 -14.72
N CYS A 50 1.52 -7.02 -15.49
CA CYS A 50 0.48 -7.47 -16.39
C CYS A 50 1.06 -8.13 -17.68
N GLY A 51 2.23 -7.66 -18.13
CA GLY A 51 2.91 -8.05 -19.36
C GLY A 51 2.44 -7.27 -20.61
N ASP A 52 1.39 -6.45 -20.46
CA ASP A 52 0.89 -5.52 -21.48
C ASP A 52 0.88 -4.06 -20.99
N GLY A 53 1.42 -3.77 -19.80
CA GLY A 53 1.52 -2.44 -19.18
C GLY A 53 0.20 -1.87 -18.69
N SER A 54 -0.91 -2.62 -18.75
CA SER A 54 -2.24 -2.12 -18.41
C SER A 54 -2.42 -1.82 -16.91
N ASP A 55 -1.57 -2.37 -16.07
CA ASP A 55 -1.44 -2.07 -14.65
C ASP A 55 -0.69 -0.76 -14.36
N GLU A 56 0.16 -0.33 -15.29
CA GLU A 56 0.97 0.90 -15.20
C GLU A 56 0.36 2.10 -15.94
N GLU A 57 -0.69 1.87 -16.72
CA GLU A 57 -1.42 2.94 -17.35
C GLU A 57 -2.38 3.59 -16.33
N PRO A 58 -2.30 4.92 -16.11
CA PRO A 58 -3.19 5.61 -15.18
C PRO A 58 -4.62 5.43 -15.66
N CYS A 59 -5.38 4.56 -14.97
CA CYS A 59 -6.79 4.37 -15.23
C CYS A 59 -7.47 5.74 -15.14
N ARG A 60 -7.98 6.23 -16.27
CA ARG A 60 -8.76 7.47 -16.31
C ARG A 60 -9.98 7.28 -15.41
N LEU A 61 -9.88 7.78 -14.17
CA LEU A 61 -10.87 8.04 -13.10
C LEU A 61 -12.37 7.83 -13.43
N THR A 62 -12.76 6.68 -13.97
CA THR A 62 -14.17 6.37 -14.28
C THR A 62 -14.47 4.88 -14.29
N GLU A 63 -13.48 3.98 -14.44
CA GLU A 63 -13.76 2.52 -14.54
C GLU A 63 -13.10 1.63 -13.45
N CYS A 64 -12.34 2.20 -12.52
CA CYS A 64 -11.89 1.48 -11.31
C CYS A 64 -12.78 1.80 -10.09
N ALA A 65 -14.10 1.78 -10.27
CA ALA A 65 -15.07 1.85 -9.17
C ALA A 65 -15.95 0.59 -9.16
N PRO A 66 -16.10 -0.12 -8.03
CA PRO A 66 -17.22 -1.05 -7.88
C PRO A 66 -18.51 -0.25 -8.03
N SER A 67 -19.39 -0.74 -8.90
CA SER A 67 -20.64 -0.12 -9.33
C SER A 67 -21.44 0.51 -8.19
N THR A 68 -21.48 1.84 -8.13
CA THR A 68 -22.59 2.56 -7.48
C THR A 68 -22.99 3.76 -8.34
N THR A 69 -23.66 3.48 -9.46
CA THR A 69 -24.40 4.48 -10.24
C THR A 69 -25.77 4.75 -9.61
N SER A 70 -25.95 5.94 -9.05
CA SER A 70 -27.22 6.70 -8.95
C SER A 70 -26.82 8.10 -8.49
N THR A 71 -27.08 9.22 -9.16
CA THR A 71 -27.99 9.56 -10.25
C THR A 71 -27.48 10.90 -10.84
N LEU A 72 -27.59 11.08 -12.16
CA LEU A 72 -27.34 12.31 -12.94
C LEU A 72 -28.31 13.46 -12.50
N PRO A 73 -28.23 14.75 -12.95
CA PRO A 73 -27.63 15.15 -14.23
C PRO A 73 -27.08 16.60 -14.40
N LEU A 74 -26.47 16.79 -15.58
CA LEU A 74 -26.46 17.98 -16.44
C LEU A 74 -25.68 19.23 -15.99
N PHE A 75 -24.55 19.41 -16.70
CA PHE A 75 -24.21 20.62 -17.46
C PHE A 75 -24.86 21.93 -17.01
N ASN A 76 -24.06 22.89 -16.55
CA ASN A 76 -24.21 24.23 -17.13
C ASN A 76 -22.88 24.96 -17.29
N THR A 77 -22.76 25.51 -18.49
CA THR A 77 -21.72 26.37 -19.03
C THR A 77 -21.67 27.72 -18.34
N SER A 78 -20.45 28.25 -18.19
CA SER A 78 -20.05 29.66 -18.32
C SER A 78 -20.91 30.76 -17.63
N ALA A 79 -20.46 31.30 -16.50
CA ALA A 79 -20.53 32.74 -16.19
C ALA A 79 -19.79 33.11 -14.88
N ALA A 80 -19.06 34.22 -14.92
CA ALA A 80 -18.26 34.81 -13.85
C ALA A 80 -19.09 35.43 -12.72
N ILE A 81 -18.63 35.39 -11.44
CA ILE A 81 -18.97 36.40 -10.43
C ILE A 81 -17.83 36.61 -9.40
N THR A 82 -17.12 37.73 -9.59
CA THR A 82 -16.64 38.78 -8.69
C THR A 82 -16.37 38.55 -7.18
N THR A 83 -15.16 39.02 -6.81
CA THR A 83 -14.50 39.37 -5.54
C THR A 83 -15.33 39.90 -4.36
N THR A 84 -14.98 39.50 -3.13
CA THR A 84 -14.90 40.38 -1.94
C THR A 84 -13.89 39.83 -0.91
N ALA A 85 -13.03 40.70 -0.38
CA ALA A 85 -12.04 40.42 0.66
C ALA A 85 -12.58 40.78 2.05
N VAL A 86 -12.25 40.00 3.09
CA VAL A 86 -12.10 40.50 4.48
C VAL A 86 -10.95 39.74 5.16
N THR A 87 -10.07 40.55 5.76
CA THR A 87 -8.88 40.28 6.55
C THR A 87 -9.16 39.68 7.92
N THR A 88 -8.34 38.70 8.32
CA THR A 88 -7.84 38.62 9.70
C THR A 88 -6.42 38.08 9.67
N GLU A 89 -5.51 38.96 10.06
CA GLU A 89 -4.11 38.71 10.35
C GLU A 89 -3.87 37.61 11.41
N LYS A 90 -3.11 36.57 11.05
CA LYS A 90 -2.11 35.97 11.94
C LYS A 90 -0.85 35.65 11.13
N THR A 91 0.06 36.61 11.16
CA THR A 91 1.37 36.58 10.52
C THR A 91 2.37 35.77 11.35
N LEU A 92 3.17 34.93 10.66
CA LEU A 92 4.55 34.47 10.97
C LEU A 92 4.73 33.40 12.09
N LEU A 93 5.54 32.33 12.01
CA LEU A 93 6.71 31.87 11.21
C LEU A 93 6.66 30.32 11.21
N THR A 94 7.05 29.57 10.18
CA THR A 94 8.47 29.42 9.81
C THR A 94 8.64 28.94 8.37
N THR A 95 9.77 29.35 7.82
CA THR A 95 10.22 29.30 6.44
C THR A 95 10.73 27.93 6.00
N GLY A 96 10.22 27.45 4.86
CA GLY A 96 10.86 26.47 3.99
C GLY A 96 10.25 26.59 2.59
N PRO A 97 11.02 26.42 1.50
CA PRO A 97 10.46 26.52 0.15
C PRO A 97 9.39 25.43 0.00
N ALA A 98 8.14 25.84 -0.23
CA ALA A 98 7.06 24.94 -0.52
C ALA A 98 7.40 24.16 -1.79
N LYS A 99 7.87 22.91 -1.61
CA LYS A 99 7.80 21.89 -2.66
C LYS A 99 6.34 21.87 -3.12
N PRO A 100 6.06 21.83 -4.45
CA PRO A 100 4.70 21.76 -4.96
C PRO A 100 3.90 20.66 -4.25
N PRO A 101 2.57 20.80 -4.09
CA PRO A 101 1.75 19.77 -3.46
C PRO A 101 1.80 18.52 -4.34
N GLU A 102 2.75 17.65 -4.01
CA GLU A 102 2.80 16.29 -4.52
C GLU A 102 1.59 15.61 -3.91
N ILE A 103 0.65 15.20 -4.76
CA ILE A 103 -0.44 14.34 -4.34
C ILE A 103 0.24 13.09 -3.80
N ARG A 104 0.29 12.93 -2.48
CA ARG A 104 0.83 11.75 -1.82
C ARG A 104 -0.35 10.83 -1.49
N PRO A 105 -0.68 9.86 -2.35
CA PRO A 105 -1.59 8.78 -2.00
C PRO A 105 -0.96 7.80 -0.99
N ALA A 106 0.36 7.87 -0.78
CA ALA A 106 1.15 7.02 0.09
C ALA A 106 1.88 7.82 1.19
N CYS A 107 2.08 7.22 2.36
CA CYS A 107 2.85 7.82 3.45
C CYS A 107 4.33 8.01 3.06
N ASP A 108 5.02 8.94 3.71
CA ASP A 108 6.45 9.14 3.50
C ASP A 108 7.27 7.90 3.94
N ILE A 109 8.50 7.78 3.44
CA ILE A 109 9.38 6.66 3.77
C ILE A 109 9.63 6.64 5.28
N GLY A 110 9.34 5.50 5.92
CA GLY A 110 9.46 5.34 7.37
C GLY A 110 8.21 5.75 8.16
N GLU A 111 7.13 6.17 7.49
CA GLU A 111 5.82 6.35 8.09
C GLU A 111 4.96 5.09 7.93
N PHE A 112 4.32 4.69 9.02
CA PHE A 112 3.31 3.64 9.02
C PHE A 112 1.94 4.20 8.62
N ARG A 113 1.26 3.47 7.74
CA ARG A 113 -0.11 3.79 7.33
C ARG A 113 -1.11 3.07 8.22
N CYS A 114 -1.86 3.82 9.02
CA CYS A 114 -2.98 3.33 9.82
C CYS A 114 -4.04 2.66 8.93
N LEU A 115 -4.84 1.76 9.51
CA LEU A 115 -6.01 1.19 8.80
C LEU A 115 -7.07 2.27 8.52
N SER A 116 -7.15 3.32 9.34
CA SER A 116 -7.98 4.52 9.05
C SER A 116 -7.50 5.29 7.82
N GLY A 117 -6.26 5.08 7.38
CA GLY A 117 -5.65 5.77 6.25
C GLY A 117 -4.75 6.94 6.61
N ASP A 118 -4.68 7.33 7.89
CA ASP A 118 -3.71 8.31 8.40
C ASP A 118 -2.28 7.77 8.36
N CYS A 119 -1.30 8.67 8.30
CA CYS A 119 0.12 8.33 8.35
C CYS A 119 0.70 8.77 9.69
N VAL A 120 1.46 7.88 10.33
CA VAL A 120 2.16 8.15 11.58
C VAL A 120 3.62 7.75 11.43
N ASP A 121 4.51 8.41 12.17
CA ASP A 121 5.94 8.09 12.13
C ASP A 121 6.17 6.66 12.64
N GLY A 122 7.01 5.88 11.97
CA GLY A 122 7.27 4.47 12.34
C GLY A 122 7.84 4.30 13.75
N THR A 123 8.42 5.35 14.35
CA THR A 123 8.85 5.34 15.76
C THR A 123 7.71 5.38 16.76
N ARG A 124 6.49 5.72 16.31
CA ARG A 124 5.27 5.76 17.11
C ARG A 124 4.46 4.46 17.05
N VAL A 125 4.90 3.50 16.25
CA VAL A 125 4.25 2.19 16.17
C VAL A 125 4.69 1.33 17.36
N LEU A 126 3.72 0.78 18.10
CA LEU A 126 3.93 0.02 19.34
C LEU A 126 4.67 0.84 20.41
N ASP A 127 4.45 2.16 20.44
CA ASP A 127 5.09 3.06 21.39
C ASP A 127 4.37 3.10 22.77
N GLY A 128 3.15 2.58 22.84
CA GLY A 128 2.26 2.54 23.99
C GLY A 128 1.17 3.62 23.96
N LYS A 129 1.05 4.41 22.89
CA LYS A 129 0.07 5.47 22.74
C LYS A 129 -0.67 5.32 21.40
N PRO A 130 -1.99 5.59 21.38
CA PRO A 130 -2.74 5.63 20.13
C PRO A 130 -2.43 6.93 19.38
N ASP A 131 -1.62 6.84 18.34
CA ASP A 131 -1.41 7.88 17.34
C ASP A 131 -2.38 7.71 16.15
N CYS A 132 -2.79 6.48 15.80
CA CYS A 132 -3.85 6.25 14.82
C CYS A 132 -5.24 6.47 15.42
N PHE A 133 -6.19 6.96 14.60
CA PHE A 133 -7.59 7.10 15.00
C PHE A 133 -8.25 5.77 15.39
N ASP A 134 -7.94 4.71 14.66
CA ASP A 134 -8.40 3.34 14.93
C ASP A 134 -7.46 2.55 15.85
N ASN A 135 -6.37 3.17 16.32
CA ASN A 135 -5.37 2.54 17.20
C ASN A 135 -4.70 1.32 16.55
N SER A 136 -4.58 1.29 15.21
CA SER A 136 -3.89 0.22 14.49
C SER A 136 -2.39 0.22 14.72
N ASP A 137 -1.79 1.36 15.03
CA ASP A 137 -0.39 1.47 15.43
C ASP A 137 -0.04 0.66 16.68
N GLU A 138 -0.97 0.47 17.62
CA GLU A 138 -0.71 -0.33 18.82
C GLU A 138 -1.36 -1.71 18.79
N ARG A 139 -2.49 -1.85 18.06
CA ARG A 139 -3.34 -3.04 18.13
C ARG A 139 -3.40 -3.84 16.85
N TYR A 140 -2.56 -3.55 15.87
CA TYR A 140 -2.55 -4.30 14.60
C TYR A 140 -2.45 -5.82 14.85
N CYS A 141 -1.46 -6.24 15.62
CA CYS A 141 -1.25 -7.66 15.89
C CYS A 141 -2.37 -8.26 16.74
N GLU A 142 -3.09 -7.50 17.56
CA GLU A 142 -4.26 -8.02 18.29
C GLU A 142 -5.43 -8.34 17.36
N LEU A 143 -5.52 -7.64 16.21
CA LEU A 143 -6.61 -7.77 15.26
C LEU A 143 -6.31 -8.77 14.13
N TYR A 144 -5.03 -8.97 13.81
CA TYR A 144 -4.59 -9.74 12.65
C TYR A 144 -3.56 -10.84 12.96
N SER A 145 -3.29 -11.16 14.24
CA SER A 145 -2.33 -12.22 14.60
C SER A 145 -2.76 -13.63 14.20
N ASP A 146 -4.06 -13.89 14.02
CA ASP A 146 -4.59 -15.23 13.73
C ASP A 146 -4.12 -15.80 12.38
N GLU A 147 -3.63 -14.93 11.48
CA GLU A 147 -3.05 -15.34 10.19
C GLU A 147 -1.57 -15.73 10.30
N CYS A 148 -0.92 -15.41 11.42
CA CYS A 148 0.48 -15.72 11.67
C CYS A 148 0.66 -17.03 12.46
N SER A 149 1.78 -17.73 12.23
CA SER A 149 2.11 -18.96 12.96
C SER A 149 2.91 -18.67 14.24
N GLU A 150 2.87 -19.59 15.21
CA GLU A 150 3.66 -19.52 16.46
C GLU A 150 5.17 -19.33 16.23
N GLN A 151 5.70 -19.80 15.08
CA GLN A 151 7.12 -19.64 14.72
C GLN A 151 7.44 -18.27 14.10
N SER A 152 6.42 -17.55 13.64
CA SER A 152 6.53 -16.26 12.97
C SER A 152 5.46 -15.32 13.53
N PRO A 153 5.59 -14.86 14.79
CA PRO A 153 4.59 -14.01 15.41
C PRO A 153 4.47 -12.67 14.67
N CYS A 154 3.28 -12.08 14.69
CA CYS A 154 3.06 -10.74 14.15
C CYS A 154 4.04 -9.75 14.77
N SER A 155 4.80 -9.04 13.93
CA SER A 155 5.86 -8.12 14.32
C SER A 155 5.88 -6.90 13.38
N TYR A 156 6.28 -5.75 13.91
CA TYR A 156 6.44 -4.52 13.13
C TYR A 156 7.85 -4.42 12.55
N GLN A 157 7.96 -4.19 11.24
CA GLN A 157 9.21 -4.02 10.52
C GLN A 157 9.44 -2.54 10.17
N PRO A 158 10.37 -1.85 10.85
CA PRO A 158 10.61 -0.42 10.63
C PRO A 158 11.22 -0.11 9.24
N ASP A 159 11.97 -1.04 8.65
CA ASP A 159 12.60 -0.86 7.33
C ASP A 159 11.58 -0.76 6.18
N ILE A 160 10.41 -1.38 6.35
CA ILE A 160 9.30 -1.35 5.36
C ILE A 160 8.06 -0.65 5.92
N ALA A 161 8.16 -0.08 7.12
CA ALA A 161 7.08 0.57 7.87
C ALA A 161 5.76 -0.22 7.88
N ALA A 162 5.82 -1.54 8.07
CA ALA A 162 4.67 -2.42 7.97
C ALA A 162 4.69 -3.55 9.01
N PHE A 163 3.50 -4.07 9.34
CA PHE A 163 3.34 -5.29 10.13
C PHE A 163 3.40 -6.52 9.24
N GLY A 164 4.04 -7.58 9.73
CA GLY A 164 4.14 -8.87 9.04
C GLY A 164 4.32 -10.03 10.01
N CYS A 165 4.25 -11.25 9.49
CA CYS A 165 4.51 -12.44 10.28
C CYS A 165 6.02 -12.68 10.38
N GLY A 166 6.60 -12.39 11.56
CA GLY A 166 8.02 -12.51 11.84
C GLY A 166 8.86 -11.33 11.39
N CYS A 167 10.16 -11.43 11.65
CA CYS A 167 11.15 -10.40 11.31
C CYS A 167 12.00 -10.81 10.10
N PRO A 168 12.57 -9.84 9.36
CA PRO A 168 13.45 -10.12 8.24
C PRO A 168 14.72 -10.82 8.73
N LYS A 169 15.41 -11.54 7.83
CA LYS A 169 16.60 -12.33 8.20
C LYS A 169 17.64 -11.46 8.90
N GLY A 170 18.02 -11.85 10.11
CA GLY A 170 19.01 -11.13 10.94
C GLY A 170 18.39 -10.09 11.88
N ALA A 171 17.08 -9.90 11.85
CA ALA A 171 16.35 -9.12 12.84
C ALA A 171 15.50 -10.04 13.73
N VAL A 172 15.39 -9.68 15.01
CA VAL A 172 14.52 -10.35 15.97
C VAL A 172 13.53 -9.34 16.56
N PRO A 173 12.32 -9.77 16.91
CA PRO A 173 11.36 -8.89 17.56
C PRO A 173 11.80 -8.60 18.99
N ASN A 174 11.70 -7.35 19.40
CA ASN A 174 11.88 -6.96 20.81
C ASN A 174 10.64 -7.33 21.65
N ALA A 175 10.66 -7.00 22.95
CA ALA A 175 9.54 -7.27 23.85
C ALA A 175 8.21 -6.58 23.46
N LYS A 176 8.26 -5.56 22.60
CA LYS A 176 7.09 -4.86 22.05
C LYS A 176 6.63 -5.45 20.71
N GLY A 177 7.35 -6.38 20.11
CA GLY A 177 7.06 -6.92 18.77
C GLY A 177 7.66 -6.10 17.63
N ILE A 178 8.61 -5.18 17.89
CA ILE A 178 9.30 -4.42 16.84
C ILE A 178 10.57 -5.15 16.43
N CYS A 179 10.75 -5.39 15.13
CA CYS A 179 11.92 -6.01 14.55
C CYS A 179 13.14 -5.09 14.63
N GLN A 180 14.22 -5.59 15.23
CA GLN A 180 15.47 -4.88 15.35
C GLN A 180 16.62 -5.80 14.94
N LEU A 181 17.60 -5.26 14.22
CA LEU A 181 18.85 -5.96 13.95
C LEU A 181 19.62 -6.10 15.26
N GLU A 182 19.88 -7.34 15.68
CA GLU A 182 20.78 -7.57 16.80
C GLU A 182 22.20 -7.13 16.40
N LYS A 183 22.70 -6.09 17.06
CA LYS A 183 24.12 -5.73 16.98
C LYS A 183 24.93 -6.82 17.70
N ILE A 184 25.57 -7.67 16.91
CA ILE A 184 26.63 -8.59 17.35
C ILE A 184 27.85 -7.78 17.80
#